data_AF-A0A496WD75-F1
#
_entry.id   AF-A0A496WD75-F1
#
_cell.length_a   1.000
_cell.length_b   1.000
_cell.length_c   1.000
_cell.angle_alpha   90.00
_cell.angle_beta   90.00
_cell.angle_gamma   90.00
#
_symmetry.space_group_name_H-M   'P 1'
#
loop_
_entity.id
_entity.type
_entity.pdbx_description
1 polymer ?
#
loop_
_entity_poly.entity_id
_entity_poly.type
_entity_poly.pdbx_seq_one_letter_code
_entity_poly.pdbx_strand_id
1 'polypeptide(L)'
;MALVVLVLMPAMSLSLYSIYGEYHVIGNPQILQAAKATVTQQHTGKDIDGMLQTLKLKLQQNPKDARGWYMLGRSLMAIQSYDEAVVAFQRTYDLTGDEPAILFSLADALTMQNSGNLLGAPEKLVQRGLKIAPRDPKGLWLAGLAAEQRKDYSTARRYWSTLLPLVSGDQASVQQVQALIARLEQRNPDLVPAAGVIQTINLEVDITPKLKNRANPNDTVFVYARAAQGPPMPLAVKKLKLSDLPAAMVLSDSDAMVPSMKLSSFDQLILGARVSRSGNPVPQSGDFFIEINAPDRNPPTQRIVLQINQVK
;
A
#
# COMPACT_ATOMS: atom_id res chain seq x y z
N MET A 1 37.35 19.66 -35.28
CA MET A 1 36.66 18.43 -34.84
C MET A 1 36.83 18.11 -33.35
N ALA A 2 37.92 18.52 -32.67
CA ALA A 2 38.07 18.30 -31.22
C ALA A 2 37.28 19.27 -30.31
N LEU A 3 36.99 20.49 -30.79
CA LEU A 3 36.32 21.54 -30.00
C LEU A 3 34.80 21.37 -29.88
N VAL A 4 34.17 20.63 -30.80
CA VAL A 4 32.71 20.37 -30.78
C VAL A 4 32.34 19.29 -29.75
N VAL A 5 33.25 18.35 -29.48
CA VAL A 5 33.06 17.27 -28.50
C VAL A 5 33.17 17.77 -27.06
N LEU A 6 33.96 18.82 -26.80
CA LEU A 6 34.19 19.34 -25.45
C LEU A 6 33.00 20.13 -24.88
N VAL A 7 32.14 20.68 -25.74
CA VAL A 7 30.95 21.46 -25.32
C VAL A 7 29.68 20.60 -25.33
N LEU A 8 29.62 19.59 -26.20
CA LEU A 8 28.47 18.67 -26.27
C LEU A 8 28.39 17.75 -25.05
N MET A 9 29.50 17.32 -24.46
CA MET A 9 29.47 16.44 -23.27
C MET A 9 28.88 17.13 -22.02
N PRO A 10 29.30 18.35 -21.64
CA PRO A 10 28.69 19.07 -20.53
C PRO A 10 27.22 19.44 -20.80
N ALA A 11 26.87 19.84 -22.02
CA ALA A 11 25.50 20.18 -22.39
C ALA A 11 24.56 18.96 -22.38
N MET A 12 25.08 17.78 -22.75
CA MET A 12 24.34 16.52 -22.70
C MET A 12 24.25 16.00 -21.25
N SER A 13 25.29 16.20 -20.43
CA SER A 13 25.24 15.93 -18.98
C SER A 13 24.28 16.86 -18.24
N LEU A 14 24.22 18.15 -18.59
CA LEU A 14 23.27 19.12 -18.02
C LEU A 14 21.84 18.86 -18.47
N SER A 15 21.64 18.47 -19.74
CA SER A 15 20.33 18.04 -20.25
C SER A 15 19.86 16.74 -19.62
N LEU A 16 20.75 15.76 -19.43
CA LEU A 16 20.42 14.52 -18.72
C LEU A 16 20.18 14.78 -17.22
N TYR A 17 20.87 15.75 -16.63
CA TYR A 17 20.65 16.15 -15.23
C TYR A 17 19.35 16.94 -15.06
N SER A 18 18.91 17.75 -16.02
CA SER A 18 17.61 18.42 -15.94
C SER A 18 16.43 17.49 -16.26
N ILE A 19 16.64 16.46 -17.08
CA ILE A 19 15.60 15.47 -17.45
C ILE A 19 15.50 14.34 -16.42
N TYR A 20 16.60 13.92 -15.79
CA TYR A 20 16.64 12.77 -14.85
C TYR A 20 17.10 13.12 -13.43
N GLY A 21 17.47 14.38 -13.16
CA GLY A 21 17.92 14.85 -11.85
C GLY A 21 16.79 15.24 -10.89
N GLU A 22 15.53 15.03 -11.27
CA GLU A 22 14.43 15.07 -10.30
C GLU A 22 14.33 13.74 -9.57
N TYR A 23 14.65 13.79 -8.28
CA TYR A 23 14.51 12.74 -7.27
C TYR A 23 13.05 12.27 -7.03
N HIS A 24 12.13 12.54 -7.98
CA HIS A 24 10.68 12.36 -7.86
C HIS A 24 10.11 11.27 -8.80
N VAL A 25 10.95 10.56 -9.57
CA VAL A 25 10.49 9.59 -10.59
C VAL A 25 10.38 8.15 -10.07
N ILE A 26 10.28 7.97 -8.75
CA ILE A 26 9.91 6.68 -8.15
C ILE A 26 8.38 6.59 -8.17
N GLY A 27 7.79 6.30 -9.35
CA GLY A 27 6.33 6.07 -9.42
C GLY A 27 5.65 6.25 -10.76
N ASN A 28 6.33 6.65 -11.84
CA ASN A 28 5.66 6.83 -13.14
C ASN A 28 5.82 5.60 -14.04
N PRO A 29 4.76 4.79 -14.27
CA PRO A 29 4.80 3.60 -15.11
C PRO A 29 5.09 3.91 -16.59
N GLN A 30 4.82 5.13 -17.07
CA GLN A 30 5.10 5.51 -18.46
C GLN A 30 6.59 5.62 -18.76
N ILE A 31 7.41 6.00 -17.78
CA ILE A 31 8.87 6.12 -17.94
C ILE A 31 9.53 4.73 -17.89
N LEU A 32 8.97 3.80 -17.11
CA LEU A 32 9.37 2.39 -17.12
C LEU A 32 8.98 1.69 -18.44
N GLN A 33 7.83 2.03 -19.02
CA GLN A 33 7.41 1.54 -20.33
C GLN A 33 8.22 2.16 -21.47
N ALA A 34 8.53 3.45 -21.40
CA ALA A 34 9.42 4.12 -22.34
C ALA A 34 10.84 3.54 -22.26
N ALA A 35 11.38 3.28 -21.07
CA ALA A 35 12.67 2.61 -20.90
C ALA A 35 12.67 1.18 -21.47
N LYS A 36 11.60 0.41 -21.27
CA LYS A 36 11.43 -0.91 -21.92
C LYS A 36 11.34 -0.79 -23.44
N ALA A 37 10.64 0.21 -23.97
CA ALA A 37 10.51 0.46 -25.40
C ALA A 37 11.83 0.93 -26.05
N THR A 38 12.63 1.76 -25.36
CA THR A 38 13.93 2.24 -25.83
C THR A 38 15.00 1.14 -25.81
N VAL A 39 14.93 0.18 -24.88
CA VAL A 39 15.79 -1.01 -24.90
C VAL A 39 15.39 -1.98 -26.03
N THR A 40 14.12 -1.96 -26.44
CA THR A 40 13.59 -2.85 -27.51
C THR A 40 13.90 -2.31 -28.91
N GLN A 41 14.15 -1.00 -29.07
CA GLN A 41 14.62 -0.43 -30.34
C GLN A 41 16.15 -0.26 -30.35
N GLN A 42 16.80 -1.13 -31.12
CA GLN A 42 18.08 -0.87 -31.79
C GLN A 42 19.39 -0.85 -30.98
N HIS A 43 19.49 -1.56 -29.85
CA HIS A 43 20.80 -1.93 -29.29
C HIS A 43 21.01 -3.43 -29.43
N THR A 44 22.04 -3.84 -30.17
CA THR A 44 22.38 -5.27 -30.31
C THR A 44 22.88 -5.80 -28.97
N GLY A 45 22.79 -7.12 -28.72
CA GLY A 45 23.31 -7.71 -27.47
C GLY A 45 24.78 -7.37 -27.20
N LYS A 46 25.58 -7.18 -28.26
CA LYS A 46 26.98 -6.73 -28.18
C LYS A 46 27.15 -5.31 -27.62
N ASP A 47 26.20 -4.41 -27.89
CA ASP A 47 26.27 -3.03 -27.40
C ASP A 47 26.05 -2.99 -25.88
N ILE A 48 25.15 -3.84 -25.37
CA ILE A 48 24.88 -3.97 -23.94
C ILE A 48 26.09 -4.56 -23.20
N ASP A 49 26.72 -5.58 -23.76
CA ASP A 49 27.93 -6.18 -23.19
C ASP A 49 29.09 -5.17 -23.11
N GLY A 50 29.30 -4.38 -24.17
CA GLY A 50 30.34 -3.34 -24.19
C GLY A 50 30.11 -2.23 -23.16
N MET A 51 28.86 -1.81 -22.98
CA MET A 51 28.48 -0.84 -21.94
C MET A 51 28.71 -1.40 -20.53
N LEU A 52 28.33 -2.67 -20.29
CA LEU A 52 28.55 -3.33 -19.00
C LEU A 52 30.04 -3.47 -18.68
N GLN A 53 30.87 -3.84 -19.65
CA GLN A 53 32.33 -3.93 -19.44
C GLN A 53 32.94 -2.56 -19.11
N THR A 54 32.52 -1.51 -19.81
CA THR A 54 32.96 -0.14 -19.52
C THR A 54 32.56 0.28 -18.10
N LEU A 55 31.35 -0.05 -17.67
CA LEU A 55 30.88 0.22 -16.31
C LEU A 55 31.69 -0.55 -15.26
N LYS A 56 31.94 -1.85 -15.49
CA LYS A 56 32.79 -2.69 -14.61
C LYS A 56 34.20 -2.11 -14.47
N LEU A 57 34.83 -1.69 -15.57
CA LEU A 57 36.17 -1.06 -15.53
C LEU A 57 36.18 0.24 -14.72
N LYS A 58 35.16 1.11 -14.88
CA LYS A 58 35.04 2.34 -14.08
C LYS A 58 34.89 2.03 -12.59
N LEU A 59 34.12 1.01 -12.23
CA LEU A 59 33.93 0.60 -10.83
C LEU A 59 35.17 -0.07 -10.24
N GLN A 60 36.02 -0.69 -11.05
CA GLN A 60 37.35 -1.13 -10.60
C GLN A 60 38.27 0.05 -10.26
N GLN A 61 38.20 1.14 -11.03
CA GLN A 61 38.97 2.37 -10.76
C GLN A 61 38.40 3.16 -9.59
N ASN A 62 37.09 3.11 -9.37
CA ASN A 62 36.42 3.76 -8.24
C ASN A 62 35.56 2.76 -7.43
N PRO A 63 36.17 1.89 -6.60
CA PRO A 63 35.47 0.81 -5.91
C PRO A 63 34.50 1.30 -4.82
N LYS A 64 34.56 2.58 -4.43
CA LYS A 64 33.69 3.18 -3.41
C LYS A 64 32.41 3.79 -3.97
N ASP A 65 32.19 3.73 -5.29
CA ASP A 65 30.97 4.23 -5.92
C ASP A 65 29.79 3.26 -5.71
N ALA A 66 29.14 3.38 -4.54
CA ALA A 66 27.98 2.56 -4.20
C ALA A 66 26.84 2.71 -5.23
N ARG A 67 26.62 3.93 -5.73
CA ARG A 67 25.55 4.19 -6.72
C ARG A 67 25.84 3.45 -8.03
N GLY A 68 27.09 3.48 -8.48
CA GLY A 68 27.50 2.77 -9.68
C GLY A 68 27.41 1.24 -9.52
N TRP A 69 27.77 0.69 -8.36
CA TRP A 69 27.55 -0.73 -8.04
C TRP A 69 26.07 -1.11 -8.04
N TYR A 70 25.20 -0.26 -7.48
CA TYR A 70 23.76 -0.49 -7.50
C TYR A 70 23.18 -0.49 -8.92
N MET A 71 23.62 0.46 -9.76
CA MET A 71 23.22 0.52 -11.17
C MET A 71 23.70 -0.71 -11.94
N LEU A 72 24.95 -1.15 -11.72
CA LEU A 72 25.48 -2.37 -12.31
C LEU A 72 24.61 -3.59 -11.94
N GLY A 73 24.26 -3.74 -10.65
CA GLY A 73 23.38 -4.81 -10.19
C GLY A 73 22.03 -4.80 -10.89
N ARG A 74 21.40 -3.62 -11.05
CA ARG A 74 20.13 -3.49 -11.78
C ARG A 74 20.24 -3.85 -13.26
N SER A 75 21.32 -3.43 -13.92
CA SER A 75 21.55 -3.78 -15.33
C SER A 75 21.77 -5.29 -15.50
N LEU A 76 22.50 -5.91 -14.60
CA LEU A 76 22.73 -7.36 -14.60
C LEU A 76 21.45 -8.16 -14.34
N MET A 77 20.58 -7.69 -13.44
CA MET A 77 19.23 -8.27 -13.27
C MET A 77 18.41 -8.21 -14.56
N ALA A 78 18.47 -7.09 -15.31
CA ALA A 78 17.70 -6.91 -16.53
C ALA A 78 18.11 -7.88 -17.65
N ILE A 79 19.38 -8.28 -17.69
CA ILE A 79 19.91 -9.29 -18.63
C ILE A 79 20.00 -10.69 -18.01
N GLN A 80 19.40 -10.89 -16.84
CA GLN A 80 19.35 -12.18 -16.14
C GLN A 80 20.72 -12.75 -15.70
N SER A 81 21.76 -11.91 -15.62
CA SER A 81 23.07 -12.27 -15.05
C SER A 81 23.01 -12.20 -13.52
N TYR A 82 22.30 -13.13 -12.90
CA TYR A 82 21.96 -13.07 -11.47
C TYR A 82 23.19 -13.24 -10.56
N ASP A 83 24.14 -14.11 -10.92
CA ASP A 83 25.36 -14.31 -10.14
C ASP A 83 26.16 -13.01 -9.98
N GLU A 84 26.36 -12.29 -11.09
CA GLU A 84 27.07 -11.02 -11.06
C GLU A 84 26.24 -9.91 -10.40
N ALA A 85 24.91 -9.94 -10.56
CA ALA A 85 24.02 -8.98 -9.91
C ALA A 85 24.10 -9.06 -8.39
N VAL A 86 24.15 -10.28 -7.84
CA VAL A 86 24.33 -10.51 -6.39
C VAL A 86 25.63 -9.88 -5.91
N VAL A 87 26.74 -10.08 -6.63
CA VAL A 87 28.02 -9.47 -6.26
C VAL A 87 27.94 -7.94 -6.26
N ALA A 88 27.34 -7.33 -7.28
CA ALA A 88 27.20 -5.88 -7.38
C ALA A 88 26.31 -5.30 -6.27
N PHE A 89 25.18 -5.93 -5.96
CA PHE A 89 24.32 -5.51 -4.85
C PHE A 89 24.97 -5.74 -3.48
N GLN A 90 25.73 -6.82 -3.31
CA GLN A 90 26.49 -7.06 -2.09
C GLN A 90 27.52 -5.96 -1.87
N ARG A 91 28.27 -5.55 -2.92
CA ARG A 91 29.17 -4.39 -2.83
C ARG A 91 28.46 -3.10 -2.46
N THR A 92 27.27 -2.89 -3.01
CA THR A 92 26.45 -1.73 -2.64
C THR A 92 26.08 -1.78 -1.16
N TYR A 93 25.62 -2.93 -0.67
CA TYR A 93 25.28 -3.15 0.74
C TYR A 93 26.49 -2.96 1.66
N ASP A 94 27.65 -3.49 1.31
CA ASP A 94 28.88 -3.33 2.11
C ASP A 94 29.29 -1.86 2.27
N LEU A 95 28.98 -1.01 1.29
CA LEU A 95 29.32 0.42 1.28
C LEU A 95 28.29 1.31 1.98
N THR A 96 27.03 0.86 2.10
CA THR A 96 25.89 1.70 2.51
C THR A 96 25.15 1.20 3.73
N GLY A 97 25.24 -0.10 4.03
CA GLY A 97 24.54 -0.74 5.14
C GLY A 97 23.06 -1.02 4.84
N ASP A 98 22.24 -0.87 5.88
CA ASP A 98 20.83 -1.29 5.93
C ASP A 98 19.86 -0.34 5.23
N GLU A 99 20.12 -0.01 3.97
CA GLU A 99 19.16 0.73 3.18
C GLU A 99 18.09 -0.23 2.63
N PRO A 100 16.78 0.03 2.86
CA PRO A 100 15.71 -0.89 2.45
C PRO A 100 15.75 -1.25 0.96
N ALA A 101 15.98 -0.27 0.08
CA ALA A 101 16.05 -0.49 -1.36
C ALA A 101 17.17 -1.47 -1.75
N ILE A 102 18.29 -1.46 -1.02
CA ILE A 102 19.44 -2.32 -1.26
C ILE A 102 19.16 -3.72 -0.71
N LEU A 103 18.63 -3.81 0.52
CA LEU A 103 18.21 -5.06 1.12
C LEU A 103 17.22 -5.82 0.23
N PHE A 104 16.19 -5.15 -0.29
CA PHE A 104 15.21 -5.77 -1.20
C PHE A 104 15.80 -6.14 -2.55
N SER A 105 16.74 -5.35 -3.08
CA SER A 105 17.38 -5.66 -4.37
C SER A 105 18.36 -6.82 -4.27
N LEU A 106 19.13 -6.91 -3.18
CA LEU A 106 19.99 -8.05 -2.91
C LEU A 106 19.18 -9.33 -2.66
N ALA A 107 18.08 -9.24 -1.90
CA ALA A 107 17.18 -10.38 -1.69
C ALA A 107 16.60 -10.90 -3.01
N ASP A 108 16.12 -9.99 -3.86
CA ASP A 108 15.58 -10.29 -5.19
C ASP A 108 16.64 -10.95 -6.09
N ALA A 109 17.88 -10.42 -6.11
CA ALA A 109 18.96 -11.03 -6.88
C ALA A 109 19.33 -12.44 -6.39
N LEU A 110 19.44 -12.64 -5.07
CA LEU A 110 19.70 -13.97 -4.49
C LEU A 110 18.58 -14.96 -4.79
N THR A 111 17.35 -14.48 -4.84
CA THR A 111 16.18 -15.27 -5.20
C THR A 111 16.27 -15.77 -6.63
N MET A 112 16.56 -14.86 -7.57
CA MET A 112 16.66 -15.21 -8.98
C MET A 112 17.87 -16.12 -9.24
N GLN A 113 18.99 -15.89 -8.55
CA GLN A 113 20.15 -16.78 -8.56
C GLN A 113 19.78 -18.19 -8.09
N ASN A 114 18.93 -18.31 -7.06
CA ASN A 114 18.49 -19.58 -6.51
C ASN A 114 17.18 -20.09 -7.14
N SER A 115 16.98 -19.84 -8.43
CA SER A 115 15.82 -20.34 -9.21
C SER A 115 14.46 -20.00 -8.59
N GLY A 116 14.34 -18.83 -7.98
CA GLY A 116 13.10 -18.33 -7.37
C GLY A 116 12.93 -18.70 -5.89
N ASN A 117 13.87 -19.38 -5.25
CA ASN A 117 13.77 -19.73 -3.84
C ASN A 117 14.07 -18.52 -2.93
N LEU A 118 13.04 -18.03 -2.22
CA LEU A 118 13.13 -16.90 -1.31
C LEU A 118 13.52 -17.29 0.10
N LEU A 119 13.47 -18.58 0.45
CA LEU A 119 13.66 -19.03 1.82
C LEU A 119 15.12 -18.91 2.27
N GLY A 120 15.32 -18.66 3.56
CA GLY A 120 16.67 -18.55 4.14
C GLY A 120 17.24 -17.14 4.06
N ALA A 121 18.35 -16.96 3.34
CA ALA A 121 19.05 -15.67 3.30
C ALA A 121 18.24 -14.53 2.65
N PRO A 122 17.56 -14.72 1.49
CA PRO A 122 16.75 -13.66 0.88
C PRO A 122 15.62 -13.20 1.81
N GLU A 123 14.88 -14.12 2.42
CA GLU A 123 13.81 -13.80 3.37
C GLU A 123 14.31 -12.96 4.55
N LYS A 124 15.48 -13.29 5.12
CA LYS A 124 16.08 -12.51 6.21
C LYS A 124 16.36 -11.05 5.81
N LEU A 125 16.85 -10.84 4.59
CA LEU A 125 17.08 -9.49 4.05
C LEU A 125 15.76 -8.74 3.87
N VAL A 126 14.73 -9.39 3.32
CA VAL A 126 13.38 -8.81 3.18
C VAL A 126 12.79 -8.43 4.53
N GLN A 127 12.87 -9.32 5.53
CA GLN A 127 12.37 -9.05 6.87
C GLN A 127 13.10 -7.88 7.53
N ARG A 128 14.43 -7.78 7.36
CA ARG A 128 15.22 -6.65 7.86
C ARG A 128 14.81 -5.35 7.17
N GLY A 129 14.65 -5.36 5.84
CA GLY A 129 14.18 -4.21 5.08
C GLY A 129 12.79 -3.74 5.52
N LEU A 130 11.85 -4.66 5.73
CA LEU A 130 10.49 -4.34 6.18
C LEU A 130 10.42 -3.84 7.63
N LYS A 131 11.40 -4.16 8.48
CA LYS A 131 11.51 -3.52 9.81
C LYS A 131 11.81 -2.02 9.70
N ILE A 132 12.51 -1.60 8.65
CA ILE A 132 12.92 -0.21 8.42
C ILE A 132 11.87 0.52 7.57
N ALA A 133 11.37 -0.13 6.52
CA ALA A 133 10.33 0.38 5.62
C ALA A 133 9.13 -0.58 5.56
N PRO A 134 8.20 -0.54 6.54
CA PRO A 134 7.10 -1.49 6.66
C PRO A 134 6.07 -1.45 5.51
N ARG A 135 6.08 -0.39 4.72
CA ARG A 135 5.14 -0.15 3.61
C ARG A 135 5.85 -0.07 2.26
N ASP A 136 7.05 -0.62 2.14
CA ASP A 136 7.74 -0.68 0.84
C ASP A 136 7.05 -1.71 -0.09
N PRO A 137 6.61 -1.31 -1.30
CA PRO A 137 5.90 -2.21 -2.20
C PRO A 137 6.71 -3.46 -2.59
N LYS A 138 8.03 -3.31 -2.86
CA LYS A 138 8.89 -4.43 -3.24
C LYS A 138 9.10 -5.36 -2.05
N GLY A 139 9.33 -4.80 -0.87
CA GLY A 139 9.45 -5.57 0.37
C GLY A 139 8.21 -6.41 0.66
N LEU A 140 7.02 -5.81 0.57
CA LEU A 140 5.75 -6.51 0.80
C LEU A 140 5.47 -7.60 -0.25
N TRP A 141 5.80 -7.33 -1.50
CA TRP A 141 5.70 -8.32 -2.58
C TRP A 141 6.57 -9.55 -2.30
N LEU A 142 7.86 -9.34 -2.05
CA LEU A 142 8.82 -10.40 -1.74
C LEU A 142 8.42 -11.15 -0.45
N ALA A 143 8.03 -10.44 0.61
CA ALA A 143 7.63 -11.07 1.86
C ALA A 143 6.40 -11.98 1.70
N GLY A 144 5.44 -11.57 0.87
CA GLY A 144 4.29 -12.42 0.52
C GLY A 144 4.71 -13.69 -0.22
N LEU A 145 5.64 -13.59 -1.18
CA LEU A 145 6.18 -14.76 -1.90
C LEU A 145 6.94 -15.72 -0.97
N ALA A 146 7.77 -15.22 -0.05
CA ALA A 146 8.44 -16.06 0.95
C ALA A 146 7.41 -16.77 1.84
N ALA A 147 6.40 -16.03 2.29
CA ALA A 147 5.33 -16.58 3.11
C ALA A 147 4.54 -17.68 2.38
N GLU A 148 4.26 -17.51 1.09
CA GLU A 148 3.64 -18.55 0.26
C GLU A 148 4.54 -19.80 0.14
N GLN A 149 5.83 -19.62 -0.11
CA GLN A 149 6.79 -20.74 -0.25
C GLN A 149 6.91 -21.59 1.02
N ARG A 150 6.86 -20.94 2.20
CA ARG A 150 6.80 -21.64 3.49
C ARG A 150 5.40 -22.15 3.88
N LYS A 151 4.43 -22.06 2.95
CA LYS A 151 3.03 -22.47 3.12
C LYS A 151 2.26 -21.72 4.22
N ASP A 152 2.76 -20.56 4.66
CA ASP A 152 2.03 -19.67 5.55
C ASP A 152 1.20 -18.69 4.73
N TYR A 153 0.11 -19.22 4.21
CA TYR A 153 -0.80 -18.49 3.36
C TYR A 153 -1.51 -17.34 4.08
N SER A 154 -1.65 -17.44 5.42
CA SER A 154 -2.23 -16.36 6.24
C SER A 154 -1.36 -15.11 6.23
N THR A 155 -0.05 -15.28 6.43
CA THR A 155 0.91 -14.18 6.38
C THR A 155 1.09 -13.67 4.95
N ALA A 156 1.11 -14.56 3.94
CA ALA A 156 1.21 -14.16 2.54
C ALA A 156 0.03 -13.27 2.12
N ARG A 157 -1.20 -13.69 2.46
CA ARG A 157 -2.41 -12.90 2.24
C ARG A 157 -2.29 -11.53 2.89
N ARG A 158 -1.86 -11.45 4.15
CA ARG A 158 -1.70 -10.17 4.86
C ARG A 158 -0.74 -9.22 4.12
N TYR A 159 0.45 -9.67 3.73
CA TYR A 159 1.41 -8.81 3.03
C TYR A 159 0.86 -8.28 1.70
N TRP A 160 0.22 -9.14 0.89
CA TRP A 160 -0.37 -8.71 -0.37
C TRP A 160 -1.61 -7.84 -0.20
N SER A 161 -2.36 -8.01 0.90
CA SER A 161 -3.45 -7.09 1.29
C SER A 161 -2.91 -5.68 1.53
N THR A 162 -1.80 -5.58 2.27
CA THR A 162 -1.13 -4.30 2.56
C THR A 162 -0.52 -3.69 1.30
N LEU A 163 -0.03 -4.53 0.38
CA LEU A 163 0.54 -4.10 -0.90
C LEU A 163 -0.51 -3.52 -1.86
N LEU A 164 -1.70 -4.12 -1.92
CA LEU A 164 -2.72 -3.79 -2.91
C LEU A 164 -3.05 -2.28 -3.03
N PRO A 165 -3.29 -1.52 -1.95
CA PRO A 165 -3.53 -0.07 -2.06
C PRO A 165 -2.28 0.74 -2.46
N LEU A 166 -1.08 0.20 -2.29
CA LEU A 166 0.18 0.89 -2.61
C LEU A 166 0.52 0.82 -4.10
N VAL A 167 -0.06 -0.15 -4.82
CA VAL A 167 0.15 -0.36 -6.27
C VAL A 167 -1.04 0.11 -7.11
N SER A 168 -2.01 0.80 -6.52
CA SER A 168 -3.27 1.20 -7.19
C SER A 168 -3.08 2.10 -8.40
N GLY A 169 -1.93 2.77 -8.53
CA GLY A 169 -1.54 3.57 -9.69
C GLY A 169 -1.19 2.76 -10.94
N ASP A 170 -0.98 1.45 -10.82
CA ASP A 170 -0.71 0.55 -11.94
C ASP A 170 -1.70 -0.62 -11.96
N GLN A 171 -2.61 -0.59 -12.93
CA GLN A 171 -3.67 -1.61 -13.07
C GLN A 171 -3.10 -3.02 -13.28
N ALA A 172 -1.95 -3.15 -13.95
CA ALA A 172 -1.32 -4.46 -14.15
C ALA A 172 -0.84 -5.05 -12.81
N SER A 173 -0.19 -4.23 -11.98
CA SER A 173 0.24 -4.64 -10.62
C SER A 173 -0.96 -4.97 -9.72
N VAL A 174 -2.04 -4.19 -9.78
CA VAL A 174 -3.29 -4.48 -9.04
C VAL A 174 -3.83 -5.86 -9.40
N GLN A 175 -3.97 -6.16 -10.69
CA GLN A 175 -4.47 -7.45 -11.17
C GLN A 175 -3.57 -8.61 -10.73
N GLN A 176 -2.25 -8.45 -10.78
CA GLN A 176 -1.31 -9.47 -10.33
C GLN A 176 -1.45 -9.77 -8.84
N VAL A 177 -1.49 -8.74 -7.99
CA VAL A 177 -1.64 -8.91 -6.54
C VAL A 177 -3.01 -9.52 -6.20
N GLN A 178 -4.08 -9.10 -6.88
CA GLN A 178 -5.40 -9.70 -6.71
C GLN A 178 -5.44 -11.17 -7.12
N ALA A 179 -4.79 -11.55 -8.22
CA ALA A 179 -4.71 -12.94 -8.65
C ALA A 179 -3.97 -13.82 -7.64
N LEU A 180 -2.87 -13.31 -7.06
CA LEU A 180 -2.14 -14.00 -5.99
C LEU A 180 -3.01 -14.22 -4.76
N ILE A 181 -3.72 -13.18 -4.31
CA ILE A 181 -4.68 -13.25 -3.20
C ILE A 181 -5.79 -14.28 -3.48
N ALA A 182 -6.44 -14.19 -4.63
CA ALA A 182 -7.54 -15.06 -5.01
C ALA A 182 -7.11 -16.53 -5.08
N ARG A 183 -5.88 -16.79 -5.56
CA ARG A 183 -5.29 -18.14 -5.59
C ARG A 183 -5.09 -18.71 -4.19
N LEU A 184 -4.64 -17.91 -3.23
CA LEU A 184 -4.52 -18.36 -1.83
C LEU A 184 -5.89 -18.68 -1.24
N GLU A 185 -6.86 -17.79 -1.47
CA GLU A 185 -8.24 -17.91 -1.02
C GLU A 185 -8.94 -19.16 -1.57
N GLN A 186 -8.73 -19.49 -2.85
CA GLN A 186 -9.22 -20.74 -3.43
C GLN A 186 -8.59 -21.97 -2.78
N ARG A 187 -7.30 -21.90 -2.43
CA ARG A 187 -6.55 -23.02 -1.83
C ARG A 187 -6.94 -23.24 -0.37
N ASN A 188 -7.23 -22.17 0.35
CA ASN A 188 -7.67 -22.21 1.73
C ASN A 188 -8.78 -21.18 1.91
N PRO A 189 -10.05 -21.62 1.81
CA PRO A 189 -11.23 -20.75 1.96
C PRO A 189 -11.29 -20.00 3.29
N ASP A 190 -10.63 -20.50 4.35
CA ASP A 190 -10.55 -19.82 5.65
C ASP A 190 -9.68 -18.55 5.60
N LEU A 191 -8.90 -18.37 4.53
CA LEU A 191 -8.12 -17.15 4.26
C LEU A 191 -8.92 -16.06 3.57
N VAL A 192 -10.03 -16.43 2.92
CA VAL A 192 -11.02 -15.43 2.53
C VAL A 192 -11.45 -14.82 3.85
N PRO A 193 -11.23 -13.52 4.10
CA PRO A 193 -11.89 -12.87 5.23
C PRO A 193 -13.37 -13.12 4.98
N ALA A 194 -13.99 -14.01 5.78
CA ALA A 194 -15.10 -14.82 5.28
C ALA A 194 -16.02 -13.95 4.43
N ALA A 195 -16.16 -14.30 3.14
CA ALA A 195 -17.06 -13.59 2.24
C ALA A 195 -18.48 -13.87 2.77
N GLY A 196 -18.89 -13.14 3.82
CA GLY A 196 -19.94 -13.58 4.73
C GLY A 196 -19.74 -13.30 6.22
N VAL A 197 -18.59 -12.83 6.72
CA VAL A 197 -18.65 -11.99 7.93
C VAL A 197 -19.25 -10.69 7.43
N ILE A 198 -20.57 -10.61 7.47
CA ILE A 198 -21.25 -9.33 7.58
C ILE A 198 -20.54 -8.69 8.78
N GLN A 199 -19.66 -7.73 8.51
CA GLN A 199 -19.02 -6.88 9.50
C GLN A 199 -20.15 -6.01 10.06
N THR A 200 -20.98 -6.67 10.86
CA THR A 200 -22.13 -6.12 11.55
C THR A 200 -21.56 -5.34 12.70
N ILE A 201 -21.70 -4.04 12.62
CA ILE A 201 -21.40 -3.16 13.74
C ILE A 201 -22.69 -3.08 14.53
N ASN A 202 -22.76 -3.84 15.62
CA ASN A 202 -23.88 -3.83 16.55
C ASN A 202 -23.80 -2.56 17.41
N LEU A 203 -24.69 -1.62 17.14
CA LEU A 203 -24.77 -0.33 17.80
C LEU A 203 -25.99 -0.29 18.74
N GLU A 204 -25.81 0.34 19.89
CA GLU A 204 -26.90 0.83 20.72
C GLU A 204 -26.75 2.35 20.80
N VAL A 205 -27.74 3.07 20.31
CA VAL A 205 -27.72 4.54 20.25
C VAL A 205 -28.69 5.06 21.29
N ASP A 206 -28.20 5.97 22.12
CA ASP A 206 -29.01 6.65 23.13
C ASP A 206 -28.57 8.11 23.27
N ILE A 207 -29.41 8.94 23.88
CA ILE A 207 -29.15 10.35 24.14
C ILE A 207 -29.15 10.60 25.65
N THR A 208 -28.16 11.37 26.11
CA THR A 208 -28.12 11.76 27.53
C THR A 208 -29.38 12.53 27.94
N PRO A 209 -29.92 12.31 29.16
CA PRO A 209 -31.14 13.00 29.63
C PRO A 209 -31.06 14.53 29.52
N LYS A 210 -29.87 15.10 29.76
CA LYS A 210 -29.60 16.54 29.65
C LYS A 210 -29.86 17.09 28.24
N LEU A 211 -29.49 16.34 27.21
CA LEU A 211 -29.71 16.75 25.81
C LEU A 211 -31.10 16.35 25.32
N LYS A 212 -31.66 15.23 25.79
CA LYS A 212 -33.02 14.77 25.45
C LYS A 212 -34.07 15.85 25.74
N ASN A 213 -33.96 16.53 26.89
CA ASN A 213 -34.87 17.61 27.28
C ASN A 213 -34.75 18.89 26.42
N ARG A 214 -33.71 18.99 25.58
CA ARG A 214 -33.45 20.14 24.71
C ARG A 214 -33.77 19.84 23.24
N ALA A 215 -34.19 18.62 22.90
CA ALA A 215 -34.48 18.21 21.54
C ALA A 215 -35.98 17.91 21.35
N ASN A 216 -36.44 17.93 20.09
CA ASN A 216 -37.79 17.53 19.75
C ASN A 216 -37.83 16.01 19.53
N PRO A 217 -38.84 15.28 20.05
CA PRO A 217 -38.99 13.85 19.78
C PRO A 217 -39.02 13.47 18.29
N ASN A 218 -39.43 14.40 17.41
CA ASN A 218 -39.46 14.19 15.97
C ASN A 218 -38.15 14.57 15.24
N ASP A 219 -37.13 15.04 15.97
CA ASP A 219 -35.82 15.36 15.38
C ASP A 219 -35.24 14.10 14.72
N THR A 220 -34.54 14.30 13.60
CA THR A 220 -33.96 13.19 12.85
C THR A 220 -32.64 12.76 13.48
N VAL A 221 -32.46 11.47 13.70
CA VAL A 221 -31.18 10.90 14.16
C VAL A 221 -30.50 10.18 13.01
N PHE A 222 -29.30 10.63 12.65
CA PHE A 222 -28.42 9.99 11.69
C PHE A 222 -27.36 9.17 12.41
N VAL A 223 -27.35 7.87 12.20
CA VAL A 223 -26.33 6.95 12.70
C VAL A 223 -25.47 6.52 11.54
N TYR A 224 -24.15 6.71 11.61
CA TYR A 224 -23.28 6.52 10.46
C TYR A 224 -21.93 5.91 10.83
N ALA A 225 -21.29 5.32 9.83
CA ALA A 225 -19.91 4.90 9.86
C ALA A 225 -19.16 5.55 8.70
N ARG A 226 -17.97 6.10 8.96
CA ARG A 226 -17.09 6.69 7.94
C ARG A 226 -15.67 6.17 8.08
N ALA A 227 -14.90 6.23 6.99
CA ALA A 227 -13.47 5.94 7.06
C ALA A 227 -12.76 6.94 7.98
N ALA A 228 -11.81 6.47 8.79
CA ALA A 228 -10.98 7.34 9.62
C ALA A 228 -10.08 8.26 8.76
N GLN A 229 -9.65 7.76 7.60
CA GLN A 229 -8.89 8.48 6.59
C GLN A 229 -9.59 8.39 5.24
N GLY A 230 -9.69 9.51 4.52
CA GLY A 230 -10.37 9.59 3.23
C GLY A 230 -11.42 10.70 3.17
N PRO A 231 -12.26 10.71 2.13
CA PRO A 231 -13.30 11.73 1.98
C PRO A 231 -14.27 11.71 3.17
N PRO A 232 -14.82 12.86 3.60
CA PRO A 232 -15.60 12.99 4.82
C PRO A 232 -17.00 12.35 4.74
N MET A 233 -17.33 11.71 3.62
CA MET A 233 -18.64 11.12 3.39
C MET A 233 -18.80 9.81 4.19
N PRO A 234 -19.99 9.56 4.76
CA PRO A 234 -20.26 8.30 5.43
C PRO A 234 -20.30 7.16 4.43
N LEU A 235 -19.77 6.02 4.84
CA LEU A 235 -19.81 4.76 4.09
C LEU A 235 -21.19 4.12 4.21
N ALA A 236 -21.73 4.09 5.44
CA ALA A 236 -23.07 3.60 5.76
C ALA A 236 -23.80 4.61 6.64
N VAL A 237 -25.11 4.77 6.43
CA VAL A 237 -25.96 5.66 7.23
C VAL A 237 -27.35 5.07 7.43
N LYS A 238 -27.88 5.18 8.65
CA LYS A 238 -29.27 4.89 8.98
C LYS A 238 -29.93 6.13 9.58
N LYS A 239 -31.21 6.29 9.26
CA LYS A 239 -32.05 7.39 9.72
C LYS A 239 -33.08 6.85 10.70
N LEU A 240 -33.18 7.46 11.87
CA LEU A 240 -34.18 7.21 12.91
C LEU A 240 -34.85 8.52 13.32
N LYS A 241 -35.88 8.44 14.16
CA LYS A 241 -36.39 9.58 14.93
C LYS A 241 -35.83 9.57 16.35
N LEU A 242 -35.76 10.74 16.98
CA LEU A 242 -35.28 10.84 18.37
C LEU A 242 -36.19 10.07 19.35
N SER A 243 -37.50 10.02 19.07
CA SER A 243 -38.49 9.23 19.81
C SER A 243 -38.18 7.73 19.85
N ASP A 244 -37.38 7.25 18.89
CA ASP A 244 -37.06 5.84 18.76
C ASP A 244 -35.88 5.43 19.67
N LEU A 245 -35.22 6.39 20.35
CA LEU A 245 -34.08 6.12 21.24
C LEU A 245 -34.51 5.80 22.69
N PRO A 246 -33.86 4.81 23.34
CA PRO A 246 -32.69 4.05 22.88
C PRO A 246 -33.02 3.01 21.81
N ALA A 247 -32.17 2.91 20.80
CA ALA A 247 -32.34 2.00 19.66
C ALA A 247 -31.14 1.09 19.47
N ALA A 248 -31.38 -0.22 19.39
CA ALA A 248 -30.40 -1.19 18.94
C ALA A 248 -30.46 -1.34 17.41
N MET A 249 -29.31 -1.33 16.76
CA MET A 249 -29.22 -1.50 15.31
C MET A 249 -27.93 -2.15 14.87
N VAL A 250 -27.90 -2.52 13.60
CA VAL A 250 -26.75 -3.10 12.94
C VAL A 250 -26.39 -2.25 11.73
N LEU A 251 -25.13 -1.85 11.60
CA LEU A 251 -24.58 -1.34 10.34
C LEU A 251 -23.78 -2.44 9.66
N SER A 252 -23.94 -2.59 8.36
CA SER A 252 -23.18 -3.54 7.55
C SER A 252 -22.88 -3.03 6.15
N ASP A 253 -22.15 -3.82 5.37
CA ASP A 253 -21.88 -3.53 3.97
C ASP A 253 -23.15 -3.39 3.11
N SER A 254 -24.29 -3.96 3.51
CA SER A 254 -25.56 -3.76 2.80
C SER A 254 -26.09 -2.33 2.92
N ASP A 255 -25.65 -1.60 3.94
CA ASP A 255 -26.02 -0.22 4.19
C ASP A 255 -25.09 0.77 3.45
N ALA A 256 -24.14 0.26 2.65
CA ALA A 256 -23.20 1.07 1.91
C ALA A 256 -23.89 1.84 0.78
N MET A 257 -23.71 3.16 0.73
CA MET A 257 -24.30 4.01 -0.33
C MET A 257 -23.65 3.80 -1.70
N VAL A 258 -22.38 3.37 -1.73
CA VAL A 258 -21.60 3.14 -2.94
C VAL A 258 -21.03 1.72 -2.91
N PRO A 259 -21.30 0.86 -3.92
CA PRO A 259 -20.88 -0.55 -3.91
C PRO A 259 -19.36 -0.79 -3.77
N SER A 260 -18.53 0.19 -4.17
CA SER A 260 -17.07 0.14 -4.07
C SER A 260 -16.50 0.65 -2.75
N MET A 261 -17.33 1.22 -1.86
CA MET A 261 -16.91 1.83 -0.59
C MET A 261 -17.67 1.17 0.57
N LYS A 262 -17.31 -0.09 0.87
CA LYS A 262 -17.95 -0.91 1.91
C LYS A 262 -17.26 -0.76 3.26
N LEU A 263 -17.96 -1.06 4.37
CA LEU A 263 -17.38 -1.00 5.72
C LEU A 263 -16.25 -2.03 5.89
N SER A 264 -16.37 -3.19 5.23
CA SER A 264 -15.34 -4.23 5.19
C SER A 264 -14.06 -3.82 4.46
N SER A 265 -14.10 -2.77 3.65
CA SER A 265 -12.94 -2.31 2.86
C SER A 265 -11.99 -1.40 3.66
N PHE A 266 -12.33 -1.05 4.89
CA PHE A 266 -11.54 -0.14 5.72
C PHE A 266 -11.23 -0.77 7.08
N ASP A 267 -9.97 -0.74 7.48
CA ASP A 267 -9.53 -1.25 8.79
C ASP A 267 -10.00 -0.32 9.93
N GLN A 268 -9.89 1.00 9.73
CA GLN A 268 -10.21 2.01 10.73
C GLN A 268 -11.47 2.78 10.35
N LEU A 269 -12.48 2.74 11.22
CA LEU A 269 -13.73 3.47 11.06
C LEU A 269 -13.95 4.44 12.22
N ILE A 270 -14.71 5.48 11.93
CA ILE A 270 -15.31 6.36 12.92
C ILE A 270 -16.81 6.13 12.89
N LEU A 271 -17.36 5.83 14.06
CA LEU A 271 -18.78 5.61 14.29
C LEU A 271 -19.37 6.87 14.91
N GLY A 272 -20.50 7.32 14.38
CA GLY A 272 -21.14 8.53 14.86
C GLY A 272 -22.65 8.44 14.91
N ALA A 273 -23.23 9.21 15.82
CA ALA A 273 -24.66 9.46 15.87
C ALA A 273 -24.89 10.96 16.00
N ARG A 274 -25.84 11.50 15.23
CA ARG A 274 -26.20 12.92 15.22
C ARG A 274 -27.71 13.12 15.26
N VAL A 275 -28.19 13.93 16.18
CA VAL A 275 -29.53 14.52 16.16
C VAL A 275 -29.47 15.80 15.35
N SER A 276 -30.18 15.81 14.22
CA SER A 276 -30.32 16.94 13.31
C SER A 276 -31.72 17.52 13.41
N ARG A 277 -31.80 18.80 13.79
CA ARG A 277 -33.06 19.55 13.87
C ARG A 277 -33.55 20.01 12.51
N SER A 278 -32.62 20.28 11.58
CA SER A 278 -32.96 20.68 10.21
C SER A 278 -33.36 19.49 9.33
N GLY A 279 -33.16 18.25 9.82
CA GLY A 279 -33.39 17.03 9.04
C GLY A 279 -32.30 16.75 8.00
N ASN A 280 -31.25 17.57 7.95
CA ASN A 280 -30.13 17.39 7.04
C ASN A 280 -29.01 16.54 7.67
N PRO A 281 -28.38 15.63 6.91
CA PRO A 281 -27.28 14.80 7.40
C PRO A 281 -25.97 15.57 7.58
N VAL A 282 -25.84 16.75 6.96
CA VAL A 282 -24.67 17.63 7.09
C VAL A 282 -24.66 18.27 8.49
N PRO A 283 -23.51 18.29 9.20
CA PRO A 283 -23.44 18.85 10.55
C PRO A 283 -23.80 20.34 10.55
N GLN A 284 -24.68 20.75 11.45
CA GLN A 284 -25.04 22.15 11.67
C GLN A 284 -24.84 22.57 13.12
N SER A 285 -24.70 23.88 13.34
CA SER A 285 -24.56 24.44 14.68
C SER A 285 -25.83 24.15 15.50
N GLY A 286 -25.63 23.64 16.71
CA GLY A 286 -26.72 23.27 17.62
C GLY A 286 -27.21 21.83 17.48
N ASP A 287 -26.68 21.04 16.53
CA ASP A 287 -26.93 19.60 16.46
C ASP A 287 -26.28 18.87 17.63
N PHE A 288 -26.89 17.77 18.08
CA PHE A 288 -26.31 16.94 19.15
C PHE A 288 -25.60 15.75 18.53
N PHE A 289 -24.41 15.40 19.00
CA PHE A 289 -23.65 14.32 18.38
C PHE A 289 -22.74 13.56 19.33
N ILE A 290 -22.21 12.44 18.82
CA ILE A 290 -21.08 11.68 19.36
C ILE A 290 -20.31 11.09 18.17
N GLU A 291 -18.98 11.05 18.24
CA GLU A 291 -18.13 10.27 17.35
C GLU A 291 -17.09 9.51 18.18
N ILE A 292 -16.86 8.24 17.84
CA ILE A 292 -15.83 7.39 18.44
C ILE A 292 -15.08 6.63 17.35
N ASN A 293 -13.83 6.28 17.63
CA ASN A 293 -13.12 5.31 16.80
C ASN A 293 -13.74 3.93 17.03
N ALA A 294 -14.01 3.20 15.94
CA ALA A 294 -14.49 1.83 16.05
C ALA A 294 -13.41 0.98 16.75
N PRO A 295 -13.79 0.15 17.74
CA PRO A 295 -12.87 -0.81 18.34
C PRO A 295 -12.41 -1.83 17.29
N ASP A 296 -11.29 -2.49 17.58
CA ASP A 296 -10.74 -3.51 16.69
C ASP A 296 -11.77 -4.62 16.46
N ARG A 297 -12.01 -4.97 15.20
CA ARG A 297 -13.18 -5.77 14.79
C ARG A 297 -12.96 -7.28 14.91
N ASN A 298 -11.85 -7.66 15.53
CA ASN A 298 -11.48 -9.03 15.79
C ASN A 298 -11.09 -9.16 17.28
N PRO A 299 -11.90 -9.85 18.12
CA PRO A 299 -13.01 -10.74 17.79
C PRO A 299 -14.36 -10.01 17.49
N PRO A 300 -15.26 -10.65 16.71
CA PRO A 300 -16.45 -10.00 16.15
C PRO A 300 -17.67 -10.12 17.08
N THR A 301 -17.74 -9.41 18.21
CA THR A 301 -19.00 -9.41 19.01
C THR A 301 -19.20 -8.33 20.08
N GLN A 302 -18.48 -7.21 20.06
CA GLN A 302 -18.73 -6.18 21.09
C GLN A 302 -19.88 -5.26 20.68
N ARG A 303 -20.94 -5.20 21.49
CA ARG A 303 -21.98 -4.16 21.36
C ARG A 303 -21.35 -2.81 21.68
N ILE A 304 -21.50 -1.85 20.77
CA ILE A 304 -20.93 -0.51 20.89
C ILE A 304 -22.06 0.45 21.26
N VAL A 305 -21.88 1.19 22.36
CA VAL A 305 -22.86 2.18 22.81
C VAL A 305 -22.44 3.57 22.33
N LEU A 306 -23.29 4.21 21.53
CA LEU A 306 -23.15 5.60 21.11
C LEU A 306 -24.07 6.47 21.96
N GLN A 307 -23.51 7.05 23.02
CA GLN A 307 -24.25 7.96 23.89
C GLN A 307 -24.07 9.41 23.42
N ILE A 308 -25.12 9.99 22.83
CA ILE A 308 -25.12 11.36 22.33
C ILE A 308 -25.03 12.34 23.52
N ASN A 309 -23.89 13.02 23.62
CA ASN A 309 -23.53 13.86 24.76
C ASN A 309 -22.85 15.19 24.39
N GLN A 310 -22.55 15.43 23.12
CA GLN A 310 -21.93 16.67 22.64
C GLN A 310 -22.92 17.54 21.87
N VAL A 311 -22.62 18.84 21.79
CA VAL A 311 -23.33 19.82 20.94
C VAL A 311 -22.33 20.36 19.93
N LYS A 312 -22.73 20.44 18.66
CA LYS A 312 -21.91 20.95 17.56
C LYS A 312 -21.93 22.48 17.50
#